data_AF-A0AA91TP70-F1
#
_entry.id   AF-A0AA91TP70-F1
#
_cell.length_a   1.000
_cell.length_b   1.000
_cell.length_c   1.000
_cell.angle_alpha   90.00
_cell.angle_beta   90.00
_cell.angle_gamma   90.00
#
_symmetry.space_group_name_H-M   'P 1'
#
loop_
_entity.id
_entity.type
_entity.pdbx_description
1 polymer ?
#
loop_
_entity_poly.entity_id
_entity_poly.type
_entity_poly.pdbx_seq_one_letter_code
_entity_poly.pdbx_strand_id
1 'polypeptide(L)'
;MKNPIVATILAFFPGGGLFYIGKKLRGFFYGLAVFGLAFVSIVMLSAGSLNELTFIVVFIGFIIYCISFIDTLITTSSYLKKRVSLAADSETGEAAPILAKTTESERFYTIVLSFFPGLGHIQLGLVYRGITLLTTFLGLGIMIIFIAFLTYTNEFLLFLAILPVIWVYGFYDVSQQFNKKLKGEALEDITIFQDFEKNREEGKKSKFIATFLSVFPGAGHLYLGLQQRGIQLMAAFLFSIFILNELRLGLFLFVIPIIWFYSFFDGLQKASKVGEEELEDVPVIAYLINYQKWFGIGLLVVGLYYLMINIILPIFSPIIQKEINIDLHFFFYQYFQTGIVCLVLIIGGIHLLKGTKKKKI
;
A
#
# COMPACT_ATOMS: atom_id res chain seq x y z
N MET A 1 -16.00 -29.39 14.02
CA MET A 1 -16.95 -28.39 13.45
C MET A 1 -16.15 -27.31 12.74
N LYS A 2 -16.71 -26.62 11.75
CA LYS A 2 -15.98 -25.67 10.91
C LYS A 2 -15.90 -24.28 11.56
N ASN A 3 -14.81 -23.54 11.32
CA ASN A 3 -14.56 -22.26 11.99
C ASN A 3 -15.32 -21.11 11.28
N PRO A 4 -16.22 -20.38 11.96
CA PRO A 4 -16.98 -19.29 11.34
C PRO A 4 -16.09 -18.14 10.83
N ILE A 5 -14.96 -17.87 11.46
CA ILE A 5 -14.03 -16.82 11.03
C ILE A 5 -13.44 -17.17 9.66
N VAL A 6 -13.06 -18.44 9.47
CA VAL A 6 -12.56 -18.93 8.18
C VAL A 6 -13.63 -18.80 7.09
N ALA A 7 -14.90 -19.04 7.43
CA ALA A 7 -16.00 -18.85 6.49
C ALA A 7 -16.16 -17.37 6.08
N THR A 8 -16.05 -16.44 7.02
CA THR A 8 -16.09 -14.99 6.74
C THR A 8 -14.91 -14.56 5.86
N ILE A 9 -13.69 -15.06 6.12
CA ILE A 9 -12.53 -14.77 5.26
C ILE A 9 -12.73 -15.34 3.85
N LEU A 10 -13.30 -16.55 3.76
CA LEU A 10 -13.63 -17.15 2.46
C LEU A 10 -14.80 -16.46 1.74
N ALA A 11 -15.52 -15.53 2.39
CA ALA A 11 -16.57 -14.74 1.75
C ALA A 11 -16.03 -13.75 0.71
N PHE A 12 -14.75 -13.37 0.79
CA PHE A 12 -14.06 -12.58 -0.23
C PHE A 12 -13.99 -13.29 -1.58
N PHE A 13 -14.06 -14.63 -1.58
CA PHE A 13 -14.32 -15.41 -2.78
C PHE A 13 -15.83 -15.63 -2.89
N PRO A 14 -16.50 -15.17 -3.96
CA PRO A 14 -17.95 -15.27 -4.09
C PRO A 14 -18.42 -16.72 -3.87
N GLY A 15 -19.28 -16.92 -2.86
CA GLY A 15 -19.79 -18.23 -2.47
C GLY A 15 -18.82 -19.15 -1.68
N GLY A 16 -17.55 -18.79 -1.50
CA GLY A 16 -16.53 -19.61 -0.85
C GLY A 16 -16.85 -19.93 0.62
N GLY A 17 -17.25 -18.92 1.39
CA GLY A 17 -17.62 -19.12 2.80
C GLY A 17 -18.86 -19.99 3.00
N LEU A 18 -19.86 -19.84 2.14
CA LEU A 18 -21.06 -20.70 2.13
C LEU A 18 -20.69 -22.14 1.76
N PHE A 19 -19.81 -22.33 0.78
CA PHE A 19 -19.29 -23.64 0.41
C PHE A 19 -18.55 -24.29 1.59
N TYR A 20 -17.73 -23.51 2.30
CA TYR A 20 -17.03 -23.95 3.49
C TYR A 20 -18.01 -24.40 4.57
N ILE A 21 -19.06 -23.66 4.94
CA ILE A 21 -20.02 -24.09 5.98
C ILE A 21 -20.97 -25.23 5.51
N GLY A 22 -20.89 -25.63 4.23
CA GLY A 22 -21.65 -26.76 3.68
C GLY A 22 -22.91 -26.37 2.92
N LYS A 23 -23.17 -25.08 2.70
CA LYS A 23 -24.22 -24.56 1.82
C LYS A 23 -23.76 -24.56 0.36
N LYS A 24 -23.38 -25.75 -0.14
CA LYS A 24 -22.72 -25.96 -1.44
C LYS A 24 -23.48 -25.34 -2.63
N LEU A 25 -24.80 -25.53 -2.71
CA LEU A 25 -25.62 -25.01 -3.80
C LEU A 25 -25.57 -23.48 -3.87
N ARG A 26 -25.85 -22.81 -2.74
CA ARG A 26 -25.83 -21.33 -2.68
C ARG A 26 -24.44 -20.79 -3.01
N GLY A 27 -23.40 -21.39 -2.44
CA GLY A 27 -22.02 -21.03 -2.75
C GLY A 27 -21.68 -21.18 -4.23
N PHE A 28 -22.08 -22.30 -4.84
CA PHE A 28 -21.87 -22.54 -6.27
C PHE A 28 -22.57 -21.51 -7.15
N PHE A 29 -23.85 -21.18 -6.88
CA PHE A 29 -24.58 -20.19 -7.67
C PHE A 29 -24.01 -18.77 -7.54
N TYR A 30 -23.59 -18.35 -6.35
CA TYR A 30 -22.91 -17.06 -6.19
C TYR A 30 -21.56 -17.03 -6.92
N GLY A 31 -20.77 -18.10 -6.81
CA GLY A 31 -19.52 -18.24 -7.54
C GLY A 31 -19.72 -18.15 -9.05
N LEU A 32 -20.64 -18.97 -9.58
CA LEU A 32 -20.98 -19.00 -11.00
C LEU A 32 -21.45 -17.63 -11.51
N ALA A 33 -22.33 -16.95 -10.76
CA ALA A 33 -22.87 -15.66 -11.17
C ALA A 33 -21.79 -14.58 -11.22
N VAL A 34 -20.98 -14.43 -10.17
CA VAL A 34 -19.96 -13.37 -10.11
C VAL A 34 -18.81 -13.65 -11.08
N PHE A 35 -18.25 -14.86 -11.08
CA PHE A 35 -17.16 -15.21 -12.02
C PHE A 35 -17.66 -15.28 -13.46
N GLY A 36 -18.90 -15.72 -13.69
CA GLY A 36 -19.52 -15.73 -15.01
C GLY A 36 -19.69 -14.32 -15.58
N LEU A 37 -20.22 -13.37 -14.80
CA LEU A 37 -20.35 -11.98 -15.24
C LEU A 37 -18.99 -11.30 -15.45
N ALA A 38 -17.99 -11.60 -14.60
CA ALA A 38 -16.62 -11.13 -14.78
C ALA A 38 -15.97 -11.71 -16.06
N PHE A 39 -16.22 -12.99 -16.37
CA PHE A 39 -15.75 -13.58 -17.61
C PHE A 39 -16.42 -12.95 -18.83
N VAL A 40 -17.74 -12.76 -18.79
CA VAL A 40 -18.48 -12.07 -19.86
C VAL A 40 -17.96 -10.65 -20.08
N SER A 41 -17.67 -9.89 -19.02
CA SER A 41 -17.14 -8.53 -19.16
C SER A 41 -15.76 -8.51 -19.81
N ILE A 42 -14.88 -9.47 -19.50
CA ILE A 42 -13.56 -9.62 -20.14
C ILE A 42 -13.71 -9.97 -21.63
N VAL A 43 -14.63 -10.89 -21.97
CA VAL A 43 -14.89 -11.26 -23.37
C VAL A 43 -15.39 -10.05 -24.17
N MET A 44 -16.35 -9.31 -23.61
CA MET A 44 -16.84 -8.06 -24.20
C MET A 44 -15.72 -7.03 -24.39
N LEU A 45 -14.85 -6.87 -23.39
CA LEU A 45 -13.70 -5.97 -23.49
C LEU A 45 -12.74 -6.39 -24.61
N SER A 46 -12.44 -7.69 -24.72
CA SER A 46 -11.56 -8.23 -25.76
C SER A 46 -12.15 -8.13 -27.17
N ALA A 47 -13.48 -8.12 -27.29
CA ALA A 47 -14.19 -7.90 -28.54
C ALA A 47 -14.26 -6.41 -28.94
N GLY A 48 -13.65 -5.51 -28.16
CA GLY A 48 -13.64 -4.06 -28.41
C GLY A 48 -14.92 -3.34 -27.99
N SER A 49 -15.85 -3.99 -27.27
CA SER A 49 -17.11 -3.37 -26.83
C SER A 49 -16.96 -2.71 -25.46
N LEU A 50 -16.27 -1.56 -25.40
CA LEU A 50 -16.25 -0.67 -24.23
C LEU A 50 -17.49 0.24 -24.22
N ASN A 51 -18.67 -0.37 -24.13
CA ASN A 51 -19.95 0.34 -24.18
C ASN A 51 -20.61 0.35 -22.79
N GLU A 52 -21.67 1.15 -22.62
CA GLU A 52 -22.48 1.23 -21.40
C GLU A 52 -22.92 -0.14 -20.88
N LEU A 53 -23.19 -1.10 -21.78
CA LEU A 53 -23.60 -2.46 -21.43
C LEU A 53 -22.52 -3.22 -20.64
N THR A 54 -21.25 -3.03 -20.96
CA THR A 54 -20.13 -3.65 -20.22
C THR A 54 -20.06 -3.11 -18.79
N PHE A 55 -20.29 -1.80 -18.61
CA PHE A 55 -20.35 -1.19 -17.28
C PHE A 55 -21.54 -1.72 -16.47
N ILE A 56 -22.71 -1.86 -17.08
CA ILE A 56 -23.91 -2.43 -16.43
C ILE A 56 -23.65 -3.87 -15.97
N VAL A 57 -23.05 -4.71 -16.81
CA VAL A 57 -22.71 -6.11 -16.46
C VAL A 57 -21.74 -6.17 -15.28
N VAL A 58 -20.68 -5.36 -15.29
CA VAL A 58 -19.73 -5.26 -14.18
C VAL A 58 -20.43 -4.80 -12.89
N PHE A 59 -21.30 -3.79 -12.99
CA PHE A 59 -22.05 -3.27 -11.85
C PHE A 59 -23.00 -4.31 -11.25
N ILE A 60 -23.75 -5.05 -12.08
CA ILE A 60 -24.61 -6.16 -11.62
C ILE A 60 -23.76 -7.24 -10.93
N GLY A 61 -22.60 -7.60 -11.52
CA GLY A 61 -21.67 -8.55 -10.91
C GLY A 61 -21.20 -8.11 -9.52
N PHE A 62 -20.90 -6.82 -9.35
CA PHE A 62 -20.53 -6.24 -8.07
C PHE A 62 -21.68 -6.29 -7.04
N ILE A 63 -22.92 -5.97 -7.44
CA ILE A 63 -24.08 -6.08 -6.54
C ILE A 63 -24.30 -7.53 -6.08
N ILE A 64 -24.22 -8.51 -7.00
CA ILE A 64 -24.34 -9.93 -6.65
C ILE A 64 -23.22 -10.36 -5.69
N TYR A 65 -22.00 -9.87 -5.89
CA TYR A 65 -20.89 -10.10 -4.96
C TYR A 65 -21.20 -9.58 -3.56
N CYS A 66 -21.70 -8.34 -3.44
CA CYS A 66 -22.10 -7.77 -2.15
C CYS A 66 -23.19 -8.61 -1.47
N ILE A 67 -24.19 -9.07 -2.23
CA ILE A 67 -25.24 -9.97 -1.73
C ILE A 67 -24.63 -11.29 -1.24
N SER A 68 -23.72 -11.90 -2.01
CA SER A 68 -23.02 -13.13 -1.61
C SER A 68 -22.24 -12.95 -0.31
N PHE A 69 -21.57 -11.81 -0.16
CA PHE A 69 -20.78 -11.50 1.03
C PHE A 69 -21.68 -11.37 2.26
N ILE A 70 -22.74 -10.57 2.16
CA ILE A 70 -23.73 -10.37 3.23
C ILE A 70 -24.41 -11.69 3.62
N ASP A 71 -24.83 -12.50 2.64
CA ASP A 71 -25.45 -13.80 2.92
C ASP A 71 -24.50 -14.73 3.67
N THR A 72 -23.21 -14.71 3.31
CA THR A 72 -22.19 -15.49 4.02
C THR A 72 -22.08 -15.04 5.48
N LEU A 73 -22.05 -13.72 5.75
CA LEU A 73 -22.02 -13.18 7.11
C LEU A 73 -23.24 -13.59 7.93
N ILE A 74 -24.45 -13.45 7.37
CA ILE A 74 -25.71 -13.80 8.05
C ILE A 74 -25.76 -15.31 8.35
N THR A 75 -25.42 -16.14 7.37
CA THR A 75 -25.42 -17.59 7.50
C THR A 75 -24.39 -18.05 8.54
N THR A 76 -23.21 -17.44 8.55
CA THR A 76 -22.14 -17.75 9.50
C THR A 76 -22.48 -17.32 10.93
N SER A 77 -23.07 -16.14 11.09
CA SER A 77 -23.56 -15.65 12.39
C SER A 77 -24.63 -16.59 12.96
N SER A 78 -25.59 -17.02 12.13
CA SER A 78 -26.63 -17.98 12.53
C SER A 78 -26.06 -19.35 12.89
N TYR A 79 -25.04 -19.82 12.13
CA TYR A 79 -24.32 -21.05 12.41
C TYR A 79 -23.59 -21.00 13.76
N LEU A 80 -22.93 -19.87 14.07
CA LEU A 80 -22.26 -19.66 15.35
C LEU A 80 -23.26 -19.60 16.51
N LYS A 81 -24.36 -18.85 16.37
CA LYS A 81 -25.42 -18.78 17.40
C LYS A 81 -25.98 -20.16 17.74
N LYS A 82 -26.26 -20.99 16.73
CA LYS A 82 -26.73 -22.37 16.91
C LYS A 82 -25.67 -23.26 17.58
N ARG A 83 -24.39 -23.08 17.26
CA ARG A 83 -23.29 -23.81 17.91
C ARG A 83 -23.16 -23.45 19.38
N VAL A 84 -23.27 -22.15 19.71
CA VAL A 84 -23.24 -21.67 21.10
C VAL A 84 -24.45 -22.19 21.89
N SER A 85 -25.66 -22.19 21.30
CA SER A 85 -26.88 -22.66 21.98
C SER A 85 -26.87 -24.18 22.22
N LEU A 86 -26.55 -24.99 21.20
CA LEU A 86 -26.47 -26.45 21.34
C LEU A 86 -25.44 -26.89 22.39
N ALA A 87 -24.36 -26.11 22.52
CA ALA A 87 -23.34 -26.36 23.51
C ALA A 87 -23.76 -25.90 24.92
N ALA A 88 -24.73 -24.99 25.06
CA ALA A 88 -25.28 -24.57 26.36
C ALA A 88 -26.26 -25.61 26.92
N ASP A 89 -27.01 -26.30 26.05
CA ASP A 89 -27.99 -27.31 26.45
C ASP A 89 -27.36 -28.67 26.86
N SER A 90 -26.06 -28.86 26.59
CA SER A 90 -25.36 -30.16 26.76
C SER A 90 -24.51 -30.29 28.03
N GLU A 91 -24.42 -29.26 28.88
CA GLU A 91 -23.54 -29.29 30.06
C GLU A 91 -24.26 -28.81 31.34
N THR A 92 -24.49 -29.73 32.28
CA THR A 92 -25.03 -29.47 33.63
C THR A 92 -23.97 -29.17 34.70
N GLY A 93 -22.72 -28.86 34.33
CA GLY A 93 -21.74 -28.46 35.35
C GLY A 93 -20.32 -28.34 34.85
N GLU A 94 -19.94 -27.14 34.41
CA GLU A 94 -18.59 -26.54 34.55
C GLU A 94 -18.65 -25.12 33.97
N ALA A 95 -18.09 -24.11 34.67
CA ALA A 95 -18.15 -22.71 34.24
C ALA A 95 -17.16 -22.38 33.09
N ALA A 96 -16.09 -23.17 32.95
CA ALA A 96 -15.05 -23.00 31.94
C ALA A 96 -15.53 -23.10 30.47
N PRO A 97 -16.39 -24.06 30.08
CA PRO A 97 -16.86 -24.15 28.69
C PRO A 97 -17.80 -23.00 28.29
N ILE A 98 -18.56 -22.40 29.21
CA ILE A 98 -19.42 -21.24 28.92
C ILE A 98 -18.57 -20.01 28.57
N LEU A 99 -17.50 -19.75 29.34
CA LEU A 99 -16.57 -18.65 29.09
C LEU A 99 -15.82 -18.78 27.76
N ALA A 100 -15.39 -19.99 27.40
CA ALA A 100 -14.77 -20.25 26.10
C ALA A 100 -15.76 -19.98 24.93
N LYS A 101 -17.05 -20.32 25.12
CA LYS A 101 -18.11 -20.10 24.13
C LYS A 101 -18.44 -18.61 23.94
N THR A 102 -18.49 -17.83 25.03
CA THR A 102 -18.70 -16.37 24.93
C THR A 102 -17.53 -15.67 24.26
N THR A 103 -16.31 -16.15 24.53
CA THR A 103 -15.08 -15.65 23.91
C THR A 103 -15.01 -15.91 22.40
N GLU A 104 -15.41 -17.10 21.93
CA GLU A 104 -15.50 -17.37 20.47
C GLU A 104 -16.52 -16.46 19.78
N SER A 105 -17.68 -16.25 20.42
CA SER A 105 -18.73 -15.36 19.90
C SER A 105 -18.26 -13.92 19.82
N GLU A 106 -17.66 -13.42 20.90
CA GLU A 106 -17.12 -12.07 20.96
C GLU A 106 -16.04 -11.87 19.89
N ARG A 107 -15.07 -12.79 19.77
CA ARG A 107 -14.04 -12.76 18.74
C ARG A 107 -14.61 -12.62 17.34
N PHE A 108 -15.65 -13.42 17.03
CA PHE A 108 -16.28 -13.41 15.73
C PHE A 108 -16.91 -12.04 15.42
N TYR A 109 -17.71 -11.50 16.34
CA TYR A 109 -18.35 -10.19 16.14
C TYR A 109 -17.35 -9.05 16.09
N THR A 110 -16.30 -9.09 16.90
CA THR A 110 -15.21 -8.10 16.85
C THR A 110 -14.54 -8.08 15.47
N ILE A 111 -14.23 -9.24 14.88
CA ILE A 111 -13.63 -9.33 13.54
C ILE A 111 -14.62 -8.87 12.46
N VAL A 112 -15.88 -9.33 12.51
CA VAL A 112 -16.88 -8.96 11.50
C VAL A 112 -17.18 -7.45 11.53
N LEU A 113 -17.30 -6.87 12.71
CA LEU A 113 -17.55 -5.43 12.84
C LEU A 113 -16.32 -4.59 12.46
N SER A 114 -15.10 -5.11 12.62
CA SER A 114 -13.88 -4.41 12.21
C SER A 114 -13.73 -4.17 10.70
N PHE A 115 -14.58 -4.78 9.85
CA PHE A 115 -14.70 -4.39 8.45
C PHE A 115 -15.18 -2.94 8.29
N PHE A 116 -15.86 -2.38 9.29
CA PHE A 116 -16.19 -0.97 9.38
C PHE A 116 -15.31 -0.31 10.45
N PRO A 117 -14.46 0.68 10.07
CA PRO A 117 -13.58 1.37 11.02
C PRO A 117 -14.30 1.81 12.29
N GLY A 118 -13.77 1.37 13.44
CA GLY A 118 -14.29 1.73 14.76
C GLY A 118 -15.40 0.85 15.34
N LEU A 119 -16.18 0.11 14.53
CA LEU A 119 -17.28 -0.71 15.08
C LEU A 119 -16.78 -1.91 15.90
N GLY A 120 -15.65 -2.49 15.50
CA GLY A 120 -15.01 -3.57 16.27
C GLY A 120 -14.57 -3.13 17.68
N HIS A 121 -14.15 -1.88 17.85
CA HIS A 121 -13.77 -1.32 19.15
C HIS A 121 -14.98 -1.10 20.05
N ILE A 122 -16.08 -0.58 19.49
CA ILE A 122 -17.35 -0.41 20.21
C ILE A 122 -17.84 -1.77 20.72
N GLN A 123 -17.71 -2.83 19.92
CA GLN A 123 -18.05 -4.20 20.34
C GLN A 123 -17.22 -4.68 21.56
N LEU A 124 -15.98 -4.22 21.72
CA LEU A 124 -15.14 -4.54 22.88
C LEU A 124 -15.42 -3.64 24.11
N GLY A 125 -16.31 -2.65 23.98
CA GLY A 125 -16.58 -1.64 25.00
C GLY A 125 -15.69 -0.40 24.92
N LEU A 126 -14.86 -0.28 23.88
CA LEU A 126 -13.97 0.87 23.64
C LEU A 126 -14.66 1.92 22.76
N VAL A 127 -15.63 2.63 23.35
CA VAL A 127 -16.54 3.52 22.63
C VAL A 127 -15.80 4.75 22.09
N TYR A 128 -14.99 5.41 22.92
CA TYR A 128 -14.25 6.60 22.48
C TYR A 128 -13.22 6.27 21.42
N ARG A 129 -12.52 5.13 21.55
CA ARG A 129 -11.57 4.63 20.54
C ARG A 129 -12.27 4.35 19.20
N GLY A 130 -13.42 3.68 19.24
CA GLY A 130 -14.21 3.34 18.06
C GLY A 130 -14.80 4.55 17.34
N ILE A 131 -15.42 5.47 18.08
CA ILE A 131 -15.98 6.72 17.51
C ILE A 131 -14.88 7.57 16.88
N THR A 132 -13.69 7.63 17.49
CA THR A 132 -12.54 8.35 16.91
C THR A 132 -12.19 7.80 15.53
N LEU A 133 -12.00 6.49 15.39
CA LEU A 133 -11.70 5.87 14.08
C LEU A 133 -12.80 6.09 13.06
N LEU A 134 -14.05 5.89 13.48
CA LEU A 134 -15.22 6.04 12.60
C LEU A 134 -15.31 7.47 12.06
N THR A 135 -15.16 8.44 12.95
CA THR A 135 -15.25 9.87 12.61
C THR A 135 -14.08 10.31 11.75
N THR A 136 -12.85 9.86 12.05
CA THR A 136 -11.68 10.15 11.21
C THR A 136 -11.83 9.54 9.83
N PHE A 137 -12.26 8.28 9.72
CA PHE A 137 -12.42 7.62 8.43
C PHE A 137 -13.52 8.25 7.58
N LEU A 138 -14.74 8.39 8.12
CA LEU A 138 -15.87 8.98 7.38
C LEU A 138 -15.64 10.46 7.10
N GLY A 139 -15.18 11.22 8.10
CA GLY A 139 -14.92 12.65 7.96
C GLY A 139 -13.88 12.95 6.90
N LEU A 140 -12.77 12.21 6.89
CA LEU A 140 -11.71 12.38 5.88
C LEU A 140 -12.20 11.97 4.49
N GLY A 141 -12.95 10.88 4.36
CA GLY A 141 -13.52 10.46 3.08
C GLY A 141 -14.50 11.46 2.49
N ILE A 142 -15.43 11.94 3.31
CA ILE A 142 -16.40 12.97 2.91
C ILE A 142 -15.67 14.27 2.52
N MET A 143 -14.69 14.70 3.32
CA MET A 143 -13.92 15.92 3.05
C MET A 143 -13.17 15.85 1.71
N ILE A 144 -12.51 14.72 1.41
CA ILE A 144 -11.78 14.57 0.15
C ILE A 144 -12.72 14.59 -1.05
N ILE A 145 -13.82 13.84 -0.99
CA ILE A 145 -14.82 13.83 -2.06
C ILE A 145 -15.42 15.22 -2.24
N PHE A 146 -15.72 15.91 -1.15
CA PHE A 146 -16.25 17.26 -1.17
C PHE A 146 -15.28 18.25 -1.83
N ILE A 147 -13.99 18.23 -1.47
CA ILE A 147 -12.97 19.09 -2.07
C ILE A 147 -12.79 18.76 -3.55
N ALA A 148 -12.70 17.48 -3.92
CA ALA A 148 -12.58 17.05 -5.32
C ALA A 148 -13.77 17.55 -6.16
N PHE A 149 -14.99 17.45 -5.62
CA PHE A 149 -16.20 17.93 -6.26
C PHE A 149 -16.23 19.46 -6.38
N LEU A 150 -15.90 20.18 -5.31
CA LEU A 150 -15.94 21.65 -5.27
C LEU A 150 -14.90 22.30 -6.19
N THR A 151 -13.72 21.69 -6.29
CA THR A 151 -12.60 22.20 -7.11
C THR A 151 -12.63 21.69 -8.54
N TYR A 152 -13.47 20.70 -8.86
CA TYR A 152 -13.47 19.97 -10.14
C TYR A 152 -12.11 19.39 -10.52
N THR A 153 -11.30 19.01 -9.52
CA THR A 153 -9.97 18.44 -9.72
C THR A 153 -9.92 17.00 -9.20
N ASN A 154 -9.68 16.06 -10.13
CA ASN A 154 -9.68 14.62 -9.84
C ASN A 154 -8.45 14.19 -9.04
N GLU A 155 -7.41 15.02 -9.02
CA GLU A 155 -6.14 14.80 -8.33
C GLU A 155 -6.36 14.64 -6.81
N PHE A 156 -7.37 15.31 -6.23
CA PHE A 156 -7.70 15.14 -4.82
C PHE A 156 -8.20 13.73 -4.47
N LEU A 157 -8.75 12.98 -5.43
CA LEU A 157 -9.18 11.60 -5.19
C LEU A 157 -8.00 10.67 -4.83
N LEU A 158 -6.77 11.05 -5.17
CA LEU A 158 -5.57 10.31 -4.74
C LEU A 158 -5.46 10.23 -3.22
N PHE A 159 -5.97 11.23 -2.48
CA PHE A 159 -5.96 11.22 -1.02
C PHE A 159 -6.91 10.16 -0.42
N LEU A 160 -7.86 9.60 -1.19
CA LEU A 160 -8.67 8.46 -0.73
C LEU A 160 -7.82 7.23 -0.40
N ALA A 161 -6.58 7.17 -0.93
CA ALA A 161 -5.61 6.14 -0.56
C ALA A 161 -5.26 6.13 0.94
N ILE A 162 -5.55 7.21 1.69
CA ILE A 162 -5.40 7.27 3.15
C ILE A 162 -6.48 6.45 3.87
N LEU A 163 -7.67 6.26 3.29
CA LEU A 163 -8.75 5.53 3.96
C LEU A 163 -8.42 4.05 4.22
N PRO A 164 -7.92 3.26 3.23
CA PRO A 164 -7.47 1.90 3.49
C PRO A 164 -6.42 1.81 4.61
N VAL A 165 -5.57 2.81 4.76
CA VAL A 165 -4.58 2.88 5.85
C VAL A 165 -5.24 2.90 7.21
N ILE A 166 -6.17 3.84 7.39
CA ILE A 166 -6.91 4.02 8.65
C ILE A 166 -7.68 2.74 8.96
N TRP A 167 -8.28 2.11 7.94
CA TRP A 167 -8.99 0.85 8.09
C TRP A 167 -8.07 -0.29 8.55
N VAL A 168 -6.93 -0.50 7.90
CA VAL A 168 -5.96 -1.55 8.29
C VAL A 168 -5.42 -1.29 9.69
N TYR A 169 -5.09 -0.04 10.02
CA TYR A 169 -4.71 0.32 11.39
C TYR A 169 -5.81 -0.03 12.39
N GLY A 170 -7.06 0.34 12.12
CA GLY A 170 -8.20 0.02 12.99
C GLY A 170 -8.40 -1.49 13.16
N PHE A 171 -8.25 -2.27 12.10
CA PHE A 171 -8.33 -3.73 12.13
C PHE A 171 -7.20 -4.35 12.98
N TYR A 172 -5.96 -3.88 12.79
CA TYR A 172 -4.82 -4.31 13.60
C TYR A 172 -5.02 -3.96 15.08
N ASP A 173 -5.45 -2.74 15.34
CA ASP A 173 -5.62 -2.20 16.68
C ASP A 173 -6.70 -2.95 17.47
N VAL A 174 -7.88 -3.19 16.89
CA VAL A 174 -8.91 -3.97 17.56
C VAL A 174 -8.46 -5.41 17.82
N SER A 175 -7.67 -6.00 16.91
CA SER A 175 -7.07 -7.33 17.13
C SER A 175 -6.12 -7.32 18.33
N GLN A 176 -5.33 -6.27 18.51
CA GLN A 176 -4.49 -6.12 19.69
C GLN A 176 -5.31 -5.97 20.98
N GLN A 177 -6.33 -5.10 20.98
CA GLN A 177 -7.17 -4.90 22.17
C GLN A 177 -7.91 -6.19 22.55
N PHE A 178 -8.41 -6.94 21.57
CA PHE A 178 -9.01 -8.24 21.81
C PHE A 178 -7.99 -9.22 22.43
N ASN A 179 -6.75 -9.27 21.93
CA ASN A 179 -5.71 -10.12 22.50
C ASN A 179 -5.31 -9.72 23.92
N LYS A 180 -5.32 -8.42 24.26
CA LYS A 180 -5.12 -7.94 25.64
C LYS A 180 -6.23 -8.42 26.56
N LYS A 181 -7.48 -8.26 26.12
CA LYS A 181 -8.65 -8.76 26.85
C LYS A 181 -8.58 -10.27 27.10
N LEU A 182 -8.15 -11.05 26.11
CA LEU A 182 -7.94 -12.50 26.25
C LEU A 182 -6.90 -12.87 27.31
N LYS A 183 -5.87 -12.04 27.51
CA LYS A 183 -4.85 -12.22 28.55
C LYS A 183 -5.35 -11.82 29.94
N GLY A 184 -6.57 -11.30 30.05
CA GLY A 184 -7.12 -10.77 31.31
C GLY A 184 -6.66 -9.35 31.63
N GLU A 185 -6.04 -8.63 30.69
CA GLU A 185 -5.66 -7.23 30.86
C GLU A 185 -6.92 -6.34 30.82
N ALA A 186 -7.01 -5.37 31.72
CA ALA A 186 -8.08 -4.37 31.70
C ALA A 186 -7.93 -3.47 30.46
N LEU A 187 -9.03 -3.29 29.72
CA LEU A 187 -9.08 -2.38 28.60
C LEU A 187 -9.40 -0.96 29.09
N GLU A 188 -8.58 0.00 28.68
CA GLU A 188 -8.76 1.42 28.98
C GLU A 188 -9.45 2.10 27.79
N ASP A 189 -10.65 2.67 27.98
CA ASP A 189 -11.40 3.36 26.91
C ASP A 189 -10.94 4.82 26.78
N ILE A 190 -9.81 4.98 26.10
CA ILE A 190 -9.25 6.28 25.69
C ILE A 190 -9.25 6.40 24.17
N THR A 191 -9.18 7.64 23.68
CA THR A 191 -9.04 7.88 22.25
C THR A 191 -7.69 7.38 21.75
N ILE A 192 -7.59 7.09 20.44
CA ILE A 192 -6.32 6.68 19.83
C ILE A 192 -5.26 7.76 19.95
N PHE A 193 -5.65 9.03 19.88
CA PHE A 193 -4.73 10.14 20.01
C PHE A 193 -4.11 10.20 21.42
N GLN A 194 -4.92 9.98 22.47
CA GLN A 194 -4.43 9.88 23.84
C GLN A 194 -3.54 8.65 24.05
N ASP A 195 -3.90 7.49 23.47
CA ASP A 195 -3.05 6.30 23.52
C ASP A 195 -1.70 6.56 22.83
N PHE A 196 -1.69 7.27 21.70
CA PHE A 196 -0.44 7.69 21.05
C PHE A 196 0.38 8.67 21.88
N GLU A 197 -0.26 9.62 22.56
CA GLU A 197 0.41 10.57 23.42
C GLU A 197 1.08 9.86 24.61
N LYS A 198 0.34 8.98 25.31
CA LYS A 198 0.86 8.14 26.38
C LYS A 198 2.05 7.27 25.93
N ASN A 199 1.91 6.58 24.80
CA ASN A 199 3.00 5.78 24.24
C ASN A 199 4.22 6.65 23.86
N ARG A 200 4.00 7.88 23.37
CA ARG A 200 5.08 8.81 23.05
C ARG A 200 5.83 9.29 24.30
N GLU A 201 5.12 9.62 25.38
CA GLU A 201 5.71 10.01 26.66
C GLU A 201 6.52 8.86 27.28
N GLU A 202 6.03 7.63 27.15
CA GLU A 202 6.72 6.42 27.59
C GLU A 202 7.85 5.96 26.63
N GLY A 203 8.11 6.69 25.54
CA GLY A 203 9.12 6.35 24.54
C GLY A 203 8.79 5.12 23.67
N LYS A 204 7.58 4.56 23.79
CA LYS A 204 7.13 3.38 23.05
C LYS A 204 6.73 3.76 21.63
N LYS A 205 7.48 3.26 20.64
CA LYS A 205 7.16 3.41 19.21
C LYS A 205 6.60 2.11 18.64
N SER A 206 5.57 2.19 17.81
CA SER A 206 4.95 1.02 17.20
C SER A 206 5.68 0.60 15.93
N LYS A 207 6.16 -0.65 15.89
CA LYS A 207 6.77 -1.26 14.70
C LYS A 207 5.84 -1.22 13.49
N PHE A 208 4.54 -1.49 13.71
CA PHE A 208 3.53 -1.49 12.66
C PHE A 208 3.34 -0.09 12.06
N ILE A 209 3.26 0.95 12.90
CA ILE A 209 3.08 2.34 12.44
C ILE A 209 4.32 2.83 11.71
N ALA A 210 5.51 2.53 12.23
CA ALA A 210 6.77 2.85 11.57
C ALA A 210 6.86 2.20 10.19
N THR A 211 6.50 0.92 10.09
CA THR A 211 6.43 0.17 8.83
C THR A 211 5.44 0.81 7.87
N PHE A 212 4.24 1.13 8.35
CA PHE A 212 3.20 1.75 7.54
C PHE A 212 3.64 3.12 7.01
N LEU A 213 4.16 3.99 7.88
CA LEU A 213 4.64 5.31 7.50
C LEU A 213 5.86 5.25 6.56
N SER A 214 6.63 4.16 6.58
CA SER A 214 7.79 3.99 5.68
C SER A 214 7.39 3.88 4.20
N VAL A 215 6.10 3.64 3.90
CA VAL A 215 5.56 3.72 2.52
C VAL A 215 5.76 5.12 1.93
N PHE A 216 5.72 6.17 2.75
CA PHE A 216 6.10 7.52 2.33
C PHE A 216 7.57 7.77 2.69
N PRO A 217 8.45 8.06 1.70
CA PRO A 217 9.87 8.21 1.96
C PRO A 217 10.19 9.20 3.09
N GLY A 218 10.93 8.74 4.09
CA GLY A 218 11.31 9.51 5.28
C GLY A 218 10.28 9.59 6.41
N ALA A 219 8.99 9.30 6.20
CA ALA A 219 7.98 9.48 7.25
C ALA A 219 8.11 8.44 8.38
N GLY A 220 8.38 7.18 8.03
CA GLY A 220 8.67 6.13 9.01
C GLY A 220 9.89 6.46 9.87
N HIS A 221 10.97 6.98 9.27
CA HIS A 221 12.17 7.42 9.98
C HIS A 221 11.87 8.55 10.97
N LEU A 222 11.10 9.56 10.55
CA LEU A 222 10.69 10.66 11.43
C LEU A 222 9.87 10.17 12.63
N TYR A 223 8.96 9.22 12.42
CA TYR A 223 8.19 8.61 13.50
C TYR A 223 9.09 7.89 14.53
N LEU A 224 10.17 7.26 14.05
CA LEU A 224 11.19 6.62 14.88
C LEU A 224 12.16 7.59 15.55
N GLY A 225 12.06 8.90 15.29
CA GLY A 225 12.98 9.92 15.81
C GLY A 225 14.26 10.10 14.99
N LEU A 226 14.38 9.44 13.84
CA LEU A 226 15.52 9.55 12.91
C LEU A 226 15.34 10.77 12.00
N GLN A 227 15.57 11.96 12.55
CA GLN A 227 15.28 13.23 11.90
C GLN A 227 16.17 13.50 10.69
N GLN A 228 17.49 13.35 10.83
CA GLN A 228 18.44 13.64 9.77
C GLN A 228 18.19 12.74 8.57
N ARG A 229 18.05 11.43 8.83
CA ARG A 229 17.77 10.44 7.80
C ARG A 229 16.39 10.64 7.17
N GLY A 230 15.35 10.87 7.99
CA GLY A 230 13.99 11.06 7.50
C GLY A 230 13.85 12.28 6.60
N ILE A 231 14.38 13.43 7.02
CA ILE A 231 14.34 14.66 6.21
C ILE A 231 15.14 14.48 4.92
N GLN A 232 16.31 13.85 4.95
CA GLN A 232 17.11 13.62 3.75
C GLN A 232 16.40 12.74 2.72
N LEU A 233 15.74 11.66 3.15
CA LEU A 233 15.00 10.77 2.26
C LEU A 233 13.75 11.43 1.69
N MET A 234 13.01 12.16 2.54
CA MET A 234 11.85 12.92 2.10
C MET A 234 12.23 14.02 1.11
N ALA A 235 13.30 14.77 1.40
CA ALA A 235 13.84 15.78 0.51
C ALA A 235 14.31 15.15 -0.81
N ALA A 236 15.09 14.07 -0.77
CA ALA A 236 15.56 13.39 -1.98
C ALA A 236 14.40 12.93 -2.87
N PHE A 237 13.35 12.35 -2.27
CA PHE A 237 12.17 11.89 -3.01
C PHE A 237 11.39 13.06 -3.63
N LEU A 238 10.96 14.04 -2.83
CA LEU A 238 10.16 15.17 -3.31
C LEU A 238 10.93 16.06 -4.28
N PHE A 239 12.21 16.33 -3.99
CA PHE A 239 13.07 17.13 -4.85
C PHE A 239 13.36 16.41 -6.17
N SER A 240 13.51 15.07 -6.17
CA SER A 240 13.65 14.31 -7.41
C SER A 240 12.41 14.47 -8.30
N ILE A 241 11.20 14.34 -7.74
CA ILE A 241 9.95 14.54 -8.50
C ILE A 241 9.90 15.96 -9.09
N PHE A 242 10.16 16.97 -8.27
CA PHE A 242 10.16 18.36 -8.70
C PHE A 242 11.16 18.62 -9.84
N ILE A 243 12.44 18.27 -9.64
CA ILE A 243 13.48 18.51 -10.64
C ILE A 243 13.22 17.73 -11.93
N LEU A 244 12.77 16.47 -11.82
CA LEU A 244 12.50 15.65 -12.99
C LEU A 244 11.33 16.20 -13.81
N ASN A 245 10.32 16.75 -13.14
CA ASN A 245 9.19 17.40 -13.77
C ASN A 245 9.60 18.71 -14.47
N GLU A 246 10.19 19.65 -13.72
CA GLU A 246 10.54 20.99 -14.22
C GLU A 246 11.58 20.96 -15.34
N LEU A 247 12.61 20.12 -15.20
CA LEU A 247 13.65 19.97 -16.20
C LEU A 247 13.25 18.99 -17.32
N ARG A 248 12.03 18.43 -17.29
CA ARG A 248 11.51 17.45 -18.26
C ARG A 248 12.47 16.28 -18.48
N LEU A 249 13.02 15.76 -17.38
CA LEU A 249 14.02 14.70 -17.37
C LEU A 249 13.38 13.32 -17.44
N GLY A 250 12.57 13.06 -18.47
CA GLY A 250 11.82 11.80 -18.61
C GLY A 250 12.71 10.54 -18.54
N LEU A 251 13.94 10.63 -19.06
CA LEU A 251 14.93 9.54 -18.99
C LEU A 251 15.30 9.12 -17.56
N PHE A 252 15.16 10.02 -16.58
CA PHE A 252 15.55 9.78 -15.18
C PHE A 252 14.36 9.48 -14.26
N LEU A 253 13.16 9.24 -14.81
CA LEU A 253 11.98 8.87 -14.01
C LEU A 253 12.21 7.61 -13.16
N PHE A 254 13.13 6.72 -13.56
CA PHE A 254 13.52 5.54 -12.78
C PHE A 254 14.20 5.87 -11.44
N VAL A 255 14.68 7.10 -11.23
CA VAL A 255 15.29 7.53 -9.96
C VAL A 255 14.25 7.57 -8.83
N ILE A 256 13.01 7.97 -9.13
CA ILE A 256 11.91 8.06 -8.15
C ILE A 256 11.67 6.70 -7.48
N PRO A 257 11.38 5.59 -8.20
CA PRO A 257 11.18 4.30 -7.58
C PRO A 257 12.42 3.78 -6.86
N ILE A 258 13.65 4.07 -7.33
CA ILE A 258 14.88 3.67 -6.63
C ILE A 258 14.96 4.31 -5.24
N ILE A 259 14.77 5.64 -5.15
CA ILE A 259 14.78 6.37 -3.87
C ILE A 259 13.65 5.85 -2.98
N TRP A 260 12.46 5.62 -3.55
CA TRP A 260 11.32 5.10 -2.84
C TRP A 260 11.60 3.72 -2.23
N PHE A 261 12.05 2.75 -3.02
CA PHE A 261 12.37 1.40 -2.54
C PHE A 261 13.47 1.42 -1.49
N TYR A 262 14.54 2.18 -1.72
CA TYR A 262 15.60 2.36 -0.73
C TYR A 262 15.03 2.87 0.60
N SER A 263 14.26 3.95 0.56
CA SER A 263 13.64 4.52 1.77
C SER A 263 12.68 3.54 2.44
N PHE A 264 11.89 2.81 1.67
CA PHE A 264 10.90 1.86 2.17
C PHE A 264 11.59 0.70 2.91
N PHE A 265 12.56 0.04 2.28
CA PHE A 265 13.29 -1.06 2.89
C PHE A 265 14.16 -0.62 4.07
N ASP A 266 14.75 0.57 4.00
CA ASP A 266 15.49 1.13 5.12
C ASP A 266 14.57 1.42 6.32
N GLY A 267 13.38 1.98 6.06
CA GLY A 267 12.36 2.20 7.07
C GLY A 267 11.87 0.91 7.72
N LEU A 268 11.61 -0.14 6.93
CA LEU A 268 11.27 -1.48 7.42
C LEU A 268 12.34 -2.07 8.36
N GLN A 269 13.61 -1.96 7.97
CA GLN A 269 14.74 -2.44 8.79
C GLN A 269 14.88 -1.65 10.10
N LYS A 270 14.67 -0.33 10.07
CA LYS A 270 14.69 0.48 11.29
C LYS A 270 13.49 0.17 12.18
N ALA A 271 12.31 -0.03 11.59
CA ALA A 271 11.10 -0.40 12.32
C ALA A 271 11.22 -1.77 13.01
N SER A 272 11.92 -2.74 12.43
CA SER A 272 12.09 -4.06 13.06
C SER A 272 12.96 -4.01 14.32
N LYS A 273 13.95 -3.09 14.37
CA LYS A 273 14.91 -2.89 15.47
C LYS A 273 14.36 -2.09 16.66
N VAL A 274 13.18 -1.49 16.52
CA VAL A 274 12.55 -0.68 17.59
C VAL A 274 12.34 -1.52 18.85
N GLY A 275 12.87 -1.04 19.97
CA GLY A 275 12.77 -1.74 21.26
C GLY A 275 13.73 -2.91 21.45
N GLU A 276 14.58 -3.19 20.46
CA GLU A 276 15.67 -4.19 20.56
C GLU A 276 17.04 -3.50 20.66
N GLU A 277 17.23 -2.42 19.91
CA GLU A 277 18.47 -1.64 19.86
C GLU A 277 18.16 -0.13 19.88
N GLU A 278 19.08 0.67 20.42
CA GLU A 278 19.03 2.13 20.22
C GLU A 278 19.30 2.46 18.75
N LEU A 279 18.45 3.28 18.16
CA LEU A 279 18.59 3.66 16.75
C LEU A 279 19.42 4.93 16.64
N GLU A 280 20.62 4.82 16.07
CA GLU A 280 21.44 5.99 15.74
C GLU A 280 20.93 6.72 14.49
N ASP A 281 20.74 8.03 14.61
CA ASP A 281 20.35 8.92 13.50
C ASP A 281 21.57 9.33 12.67
N VAL A 282 22.00 8.40 11.80
CA VAL A 282 23.10 8.63 10.87
C VAL A 282 22.55 9.10 9.51
N PRO A 283 23.07 10.22 8.95
CA PRO A 283 22.62 10.74 7.68
C PRO A 283 22.87 9.73 6.54
N VAL A 284 21.92 9.63 5.62
CA VAL A 284 22.01 8.73 4.45
C VAL A 284 23.15 9.16 3.53
N ILE A 285 23.35 10.47 3.40
CA ILE A 285 24.29 11.08 2.45
C ILE A 285 25.75 10.95 2.92
N ALA A 286 26.02 10.51 4.16
CA ALA A 286 27.40 10.36 4.66
C ALA A 286 28.28 9.52 3.72
N TYR A 287 27.70 8.49 3.08
CA TYR A 287 28.40 7.63 2.12
C TYR A 287 28.60 8.26 0.72
N LEU A 288 27.75 9.21 0.31
CA LEU A 288 27.87 9.90 -0.98
C LEU A 288 29.05 10.88 -1.02
N ILE A 289 29.50 11.39 0.13
CA ILE A 289 30.62 12.33 0.23
C ILE A 289 31.88 11.72 -0.43
N ASN A 290 32.08 10.40 -0.26
CA ASN A 290 33.22 9.69 -0.86
C ASN A 290 33.13 9.57 -2.39
N TYR A 291 31.96 9.78 -2.99
CA TYR A 291 31.73 9.68 -4.44
C TYR A 291 31.40 11.02 -5.10
N GLN A 292 31.51 12.13 -4.37
CA GLN A 292 31.13 13.48 -4.85
C GLN A 292 31.78 13.84 -6.19
N LYS A 293 33.05 13.47 -6.42
CA LYS A 293 33.75 13.71 -7.68
C LYS A 293 33.07 13.00 -8.86
N TRP A 294 32.73 11.72 -8.70
CA TRP A 294 32.08 10.94 -9.75
C TRP A 294 30.64 11.39 -9.99
N PHE A 295 29.93 11.75 -8.91
CA PHE A 295 28.60 12.35 -9.01
C PHE A 295 28.63 13.68 -9.77
N GLY A 296 29.60 14.55 -9.46
CA GLY A 296 29.80 15.82 -10.17
C GLY A 296 30.14 15.64 -11.65
N ILE A 297 31.01 14.68 -11.99
CA ILE A 297 31.30 14.34 -13.39
C ILE A 297 30.03 13.84 -14.10
N GLY A 298 29.25 12.97 -13.45
CA GLY A 298 27.98 12.49 -13.99
C GLY A 298 27.01 13.63 -14.29
N LEU A 299 26.84 14.56 -13.34
CA LEU A 299 25.97 15.71 -13.50
C LEU A 299 26.44 16.65 -14.64
N LEU A 300 27.75 16.85 -14.78
CA LEU A 300 28.33 17.65 -15.87
C LEU A 300 28.07 17.01 -17.24
N VAL A 301 28.28 15.70 -17.38
CA VAL A 301 28.01 14.98 -18.62
C VAL A 301 26.52 15.03 -18.98
N VAL A 302 25.64 14.82 -18.00
CA VAL A 302 24.19 14.91 -18.21
C VAL A 302 23.79 16.34 -18.60
N GLY A 303 24.33 17.36 -17.94
CA GLY A 303 24.07 18.75 -18.27
C GLY A 303 24.52 19.13 -19.69
N LEU A 304 25.72 18.72 -20.10
CA LEU A 304 26.22 18.94 -21.47
C LEU A 304 25.38 18.20 -22.52
N TYR A 305 24.95 16.97 -22.22
CA TYR A 305 24.04 16.23 -23.09
C TYR A 305 22.70 16.96 -23.26
N TYR A 306 22.10 17.45 -22.17
CA TYR A 306 20.85 18.22 -22.23
C TYR A 306 20.99 19.54 -22.98
N LEU A 307 22.11 20.25 -22.78
CA LEU A 307 22.45 21.46 -23.51
C LEU A 307 22.57 21.17 -25.01
N MET A 308 23.22 20.06 -25.38
CA MET A 308 23.37 19.65 -26.77
C MET A 308 22.02 19.41 -27.43
N ILE A 309 21.13 18.61 -26.82
CA ILE A 309 19.88 18.19 -27.47
C ILE A 309 18.77 19.25 -27.44
N ASN A 310 18.70 20.09 -26.40
CA ASN A 310 17.60 21.05 -26.24
C ASN A 310 17.97 22.48 -26.66
N ILE A 311 19.25 22.81 -26.78
CA ILE A 311 19.71 24.16 -27.12
C ILE A 311 20.54 24.14 -28.41
N ILE A 312 21.67 23.43 -28.42
CA ILE A 312 22.58 23.49 -29.56
C ILE A 312 21.92 22.91 -30.82
N LEU A 313 21.45 21.65 -30.78
CA LEU A 313 20.88 21.02 -31.98
C LEU A 313 19.69 21.81 -32.57
N PRO A 314 18.70 22.26 -31.79
CA PRO A 314 17.59 23.05 -32.34
C PRO A 314 18.01 24.39 -32.95
N ILE A 315 19.04 25.04 -32.41
CA ILE A 315 19.55 26.31 -32.95
C ILE A 315 20.33 26.09 -34.24
N PHE A 316 21.25 25.13 -34.26
CA PHE A 316 22.20 24.96 -35.35
C PHE A 316 21.68 24.09 -36.49
N SER A 317 20.80 23.13 -36.23
CA SER A 317 20.27 22.23 -37.25
C SER A 317 19.60 22.95 -38.43
N PRO A 318 18.69 23.93 -38.25
CA PRO A 318 18.06 24.59 -39.40
C PRO A 318 19.06 25.45 -40.20
N ILE A 319 20.03 26.07 -39.53
CA ILE A 319 21.06 26.90 -40.19
C ILE A 319 21.94 26.01 -41.07
N ILE A 320 22.43 24.91 -40.52
CA ILE A 320 23.28 23.95 -41.23
C ILE A 320 22.51 23.26 -42.36
N GLN A 321 21.25 22.87 -42.15
CA GLN A 321 20.44 22.27 -43.19
C GLN A 321 20.26 23.22 -44.38
N LYS A 322 20.07 24.52 -44.13
CA LYS A 322 19.91 25.50 -45.20
C LYS A 322 21.19 25.71 -46.02
N GLU A 323 22.34 25.82 -45.35
CA GLU A 323 23.60 26.20 -46.02
C GLU A 323 24.34 25.01 -46.65
N ILE A 324 24.30 23.83 -46.02
CA ILE A 324 25.06 22.65 -46.46
C ILE A 324 24.19 21.43 -46.75
N ASN A 325 22.85 21.56 -46.74
CA ASN A 325 21.88 20.50 -47.05
C ASN A 325 22.05 19.23 -46.19
N ILE A 326 22.56 19.39 -44.96
CA ILE A 326 22.73 18.31 -43.98
C ILE A 326 21.75 18.53 -42.84
N ASP A 327 20.91 17.55 -42.58
CA ASP A 327 20.04 17.55 -41.40
C ASP A 327 20.83 17.08 -40.18
N LEU A 328 21.34 18.06 -39.41
CA LEU A 328 22.15 17.80 -38.22
C LEU A 328 21.34 17.06 -37.14
N HIS A 329 20.04 17.34 -37.04
CA HIS A 329 19.14 16.66 -36.12
C HIS A 329 19.04 15.18 -36.48
N PHE A 330 18.75 14.85 -37.74
CA PHE A 330 18.73 13.47 -38.21
C PHE A 330 20.08 12.77 -37.98
N PHE A 331 21.19 13.43 -38.33
CA PHE A 331 22.52 12.85 -38.15
C PHE A 331 22.83 12.52 -36.69
N PHE A 332 22.49 13.45 -35.78
CA PHE A 332 22.75 13.28 -34.36
C PHE A 332 21.94 12.14 -33.75
N TYR A 333 20.62 12.12 -33.94
CA TYR A 333 19.76 11.11 -33.33
C TYR A 333 19.95 9.73 -33.98
N GLN A 334 20.07 9.65 -35.30
CA GLN A 334 20.11 8.37 -36.00
C GLN A 334 21.50 7.71 -35.96
N TYR A 335 22.57 8.49 -36.16
CA TYR A 335 23.92 7.93 -36.27
C TYR A 335 24.74 8.16 -35.01
N PHE A 336 24.83 9.39 -34.51
CA PHE A 336 25.72 9.70 -33.40
C PHE A 336 25.25 9.07 -32.08
N GLN A 337 24.00 9.31 -31.69
CA GLN A 337 23.43 8.75 -30.45
C GLN A 337 23.40 7.22 -30.51
N THR A 338 22.90 6.63 -31.60
CA THR A 338 22.92 5.17 -31.81
C THR A 338 24.34 4.62 -31.74
N GLY A 339 25.31 5.30 -32.37
CA GLY A 339 26.71 4.92 -32.34
C GLY A 339 27.29 4.89 -30.92
N ILE A 340 26.99 5.90 -30.09
CA ILE A 340 27.39 5.92 -28.68
C ILE A 340 26.76 4.75 -27.92
N VAL A 341 25.46 4.49 -28.09
CA VAL A 341 24.78 3.37 -27.42
C VAL A 341 25.42 2.03 -27.81
N CYS A 342 25.68 1.82 -29.11
CA CYS A 342 26.36 0.63 -29.60
C CYS A 342 27.76 0.49 -28.99
N LEU A 343 28.56 1.56 -28.96
CA LEU A 343 29.89 1.54 -28.37
C LEU A 343 29.85 1.20 -26.87
N VAL A 344 28.92 1.81 -26.11
CA VAL A 344 28.75 1.51 -24.68
C VAL A 344 28.39 0.04 -24.45
N LEU A 345 27.47 -0.52 -25.25
CA LEU A 345 27.08 -1.92 -25.16
C LEU A 345 28.23 -2.87 -25.54
N ILE A 346 28.98 -2.57 -26.60
CA ILE A 346 30.14 -3.39 -27.02
C ILE A 346 31.22 -3.36 -25.94
N ILE A 347 31.60 -2.17 -25.45
CA ILE A 347 32.63 -2.02 -24.42
C ILE A 347 32.18 -2.69 -23.11
N GLY A 348 30.93 -2.47 -22.70
CA GLY A 348 30.34 -3.09 -21.52
C GLY A 348 30.27 -4.61 -21.63
N GLY A 349 29.85 -5.13 -22.79
CA GLY A 349 29.81 -6.55 -23.08
C GLY A 349 31.20 -7.19 -23.05
N ILE A 350 32.20 -6.58 -23.69
CA ILE A 350 33.60 -7.04 -23.65
C ILE A 350 34.15 -7.02 -22.21
N HIS A 351 33.81 -6.00 -21.42
CA HIS A 351 34.22 -5.91 -20.02
C HIS A 351 33.62 -7.03 -19.18
N LEU A 352 32.33 -7.34 -19.36
CA LEU A 352 31.66 -8.44 -18.66
C LEU A 352 32.26 -9.81 -19.03
N LEU A 353 32.56 -10.02 -20.32
CA LEU A 353 33.15 -11.25 -20.83
C LEU A 353 34.55 -11.55 -20.26
N LYS A 354 35.27 -10.52 -19.80
CA LYS A 354 36.61 -10.70 -19.20
C LYS A 354 36.59 -11.40 -17.84
N GLY A 355 35.44 -11.45 -17.15
CA GLY A 355 35.25 -12.15 -15.88
C GLY A 355 36.07 -11.58 -14.71
N THR A 356 35.46 -11.47 -13.54
CA THR A 356 36.19 -11.11 -12.31
C THR A 356 37.13 -12.25 -11.96
N LYS A 357 38.45 -12.06 -12.10
CA LYS A 357 39.44 -12.99 -11.58
C LYS A 357 39.24 -13.10 -10.07
N LYS A 358 38.72 -14.25 -9.60
CA LYS A 358 38.69 -14.60 -8.17
C LYS A 358 40.12 -14.49 -7.62
N LYS A 359 40.36 -13.50 -6.77
CA LYS A 359 41.54 -13.49 -5.90
C LYS A 359 41.30 -14.61 -4.89
N LYS A 360 41.99 -15.74 -5.04
CA LYS A 360 42.10 -16.74 -3.97
C LYS A 360 42.79 -16.04 -2.80
N ILE A 361 42.08 -15.88 -1.69
CA ILE A 361 42.67 -15.80 -0.35
C ILE A 361 42.05 -16.95 0.41
#